data_AF-A0A6L4AW70-F1
#
_entry.id   AF-A0A6L4AW70-F1
#
_cell.length_a   1.000
_cell.length_b   1.000
_cell.length_c   1.000
_cell.angle_alpha   90.00
_cell.angle_beta   90.00
_cell.angle_gamma   90.00
#
_symmetry.space_group_name_H-M   'P 1'
#
loop_
_entity.id
_entity.type
_entity.pdbx_description
1 polymer ?
#
loop_
_entity_poly.entity_id
_entity_poly.type
_entity_poly.pdbx_seq_one_letter_code
_entity_poly.pdbx_strand_id
1 'polypeptide(L)'
;LEALDAKLAPPRVSAAGAAAALELATVDRSGEVPEAVFEALERAIGERAVCEVEYQTLAEARPRRRRFDPLRLFQRAEAWYLAAHCHENEEVRIFRLDRITAVEPTGGRFVPPENFDLTAFLADTWTISKGGGRFDVELRFAAALRPLFEHSRHHETEQKEFAADGSCRYRVRVGQLEEIARWIVGFGSAATVIAPEALRTAVRSLAAGTLEANSAAPEPPPKGRGARRPGAGRTRGTRR
;
A
#
# COMPACT_ATOMS: atom_id res chain seq x y z
N LEU A 1 -18.13 -23.34 52.11
CA LEU A 1 -18.26 -21.94 51.67
C LEU A 1 -16.93 -21.24 51.90
N GLU A 2 -15.92 -21.60 51.11
CA GLU A 2 -14.68 -20.84 50.95
C GLU A 2 -13.85 -21.49 49.83
N ALA A 3 -13.19 -20.65 49.04
CA ALA A 3 -12.31 -20.97 47.89
C ALA A 3 -12.97 -21.29 46.54
N LEU A 4 -13.56 -20.28 45.89
CA LEU A 4 -13.62 -20.21 44.42
C LEU A 4 -13.80 -18.75 43.93
N ASP A 5 -12.78 -17.90 44.07
CA ASP A 5 -12.79 -16.59 43.38
C ASP A 5 -11.40 -15.93 43.22
N ALA A 6 -10.47 -16.61 42.55
CA ALA A 6 -9.23 -15.98 42.09
C ALA A 6 -8.59 -16.75 40.93
N LYS A 7 -9.04 -16.47 39.70
CA LYS A 7 -8.25 -16.52 38.44
C LYS A 7 -9.16 -16.28 37.23
N LEU A 8 -9.34 -15.00 36.88
CA LEU A 8 -9.32 -14.45 35.51
C LEU A 8 -9.73 -12.97 35.60
N ALA A 9 -8.77 -12.11 35.92
CA ALA A 9 -8.92 -10.70 35.62
C ALA A 9 -8.52 -10.47 34.14
N PRO A 10 -9.29 -9.72 33.34
CA PRO A 10 -8.84 -9.34 32.00
C PRO A 10 -7.56 -8.49 32.11
N PRO A 11 -6.66 -8.56 31.11
CA PRO A 11 -5.46 -7.74 31.13
C PRO A 11 -5.84 -6.25 31.17
N ARG A 12 -5.28 -5.54 32.15
CA ARG A 12 -5.35 -4.08 32.22
C ARG A 12 -4.60 -3.50 31.03
N VAL A 13 -5.34 -3.03 30.03
CA VAL A 13 -4.79 -2.17 28.99
C VAL A 13 -4.47 -0.82 29.63
N SER A 14 -3.18 -0.49 29.70
CA SER A 14 -2.72 0.86 30.04
C SER A 14 -3.32 1.87 29.07
N ALA A 15 -3.68 3.06 29.57
CA ALA A 15 -4.17 4.19 28.78
C ALA A 15 -3.20 4.66 27.67
N ALA A 16 -1.99 4.09 27.59
CA ALA A 16 -1.06 4.28 26.47
C ALA A 16 -1.47 3.57 25.16
N GLY A 17 -2.34 2.55 25.22
CA GLY A 17 -2.79 1.80 24.02
C GLY A 17 -3.89 2.48 23.22
N ALA A 18 -4.69 3.36 23.85
CA ALA A 18 -5.78 4.06 23.17
C ALA A 18 -5.30 5.28 22.34
N ALA A 19 -4.10 5.81 22.64
CA ALA A 19 -3.51 6.90 21.88
C ALA A 19 -2.91 6.43 20.54
N ALA A 20 -2.29 5.24 20.52
CA ALA A 20 -1.69 4.67 19.32
C ALA A 20 -2.73 4.27 18.25
N ALA A 21 -3.94 3.89 18.68
CA ALA A 21 -5.06 3.60 17.77
C ALA A 21 -5.69 4.88 17.17
N LEU A 22 -5.50 6.04 17.80
CA LEU A 22 -6.06 7.31 17.34
C LEU A 22 -5.08 8.11 16.44
N GLU A 23 -3.77 7.84 16.52
CA GLU A 23 -2.76 8.45 15.62
C GLU A 23 -2.69 7.76 14.23
N LEU A 24 -3.25 6.56 14.06
CA LEU A 24 -3.27 5.83 12.78
C LEU A 24 -4.26 6.39 11.73
N ALA A 25 -4.96 7.48 12.07
CA ALA A 25 -6.03 8.09 11.30
C ALA A 25 -5.56 9.22 10.35
N THR A 26 -4.26 9.51 10.28
CA THR A 26 -3.73 10.64 9.48
C THR A 26 -3.14 10.25 8.12
N VAL A 27 -3.02 8.96 7.82
CA VAL A 27 -2.70 8.54 6.45
C VAL A 27 -3.93 8.83 5.61
N ASP A 28 -3.86 9.84 4.75
CA ASP A 28 -4.89 10.06 3.76
C ASP A 28 -4.97 8.84 2.84
N ARG A 29 -6.10 8.12 2.92
CA ARG A 29 -6.37 6.91 2.11
C ARG A 29 -7.31 7.22 0.95
N SER A 30 -7.68 8.48 0.75
CA SER A 30 -8.56 8.92 -0.33
C SER A 30 -7.95 8.66 -1.71
N GLY A 31 -6.61 8.61 -1.80
CA GLY A 31 -5.90 8.60 -3.08
C GLY A 31 -5.86 9.98 -3.74
N GLU A 32 -6.42 11.01 -3.11
CA GLU A 32 -6.36 12.38 -3.59
C GLU A 32 -4.92 12.89 -3.44
N VAL A 33 -4.36 13.35 -4.55
CA VAL A 33 -3.10 14.07 -4.53
C VAL A 33 -3.42 15.53 -4.28
N PRO A 34 -2.88 16.17 -3.22
CA PRO A 34 -3.02 17.60 -3.05
C PRO A 34 -2.45 18.31 -4.28
N GLU A 35 -3.23 19.19 -4.91
CA GLU A 35 -2.83 19.94 -6.12
C GLU A 35 -1.47 20.63 -5.93
N ALA A 36 -1.25 21.22 -4.75
CA ALA A 36 0.01 21.85 -4.36
C ALA A 36 1.23 20.90 -4.40
N VAL A 37 1.05 19.62 -4.05
CA VAL A 37 2.14 18.62 -4.11
C VAL A 37 2.48 18.31 -5.56
N PHE A 38 1.46 18.13 -6.40
CA PHE A 38 1.65 17.85 -7.82
C PHE A 38 2.38 19.00 -8.52
N GLU A 39 1.92 20.24 -8.35
CA GLU A 39 2.54 21.43 -8.92
C GLU A 39 3.99 21.64 -8.43
N ALA A 40 4.24 21.40 -7.14
CA ALA A 40 5.58 21.52 -6.57
C ALA A 40 6.56 20.52 -7.23
N LEU A 41 6.11 19.28 -7.44
CA LEU A 41 6.92 18.24 -8.09
C LEU A 41 7.11 18.52 -9.59
N GLU A 42 6.08 18.96 -10.30
CA GLU A 42 6.21 19.37 -11.70
C GLU A 42 7.25 20.49 -11.88
N ARG A 43 7.18 21.52 -11.02
CA ARG A 43 8.15 22.61 -11.02
C ARG A 43 9.56 22.10 -10.74
N ALA A 44 9.72 21.25 -9.72
CA ALA A 44 11.02 20.70 -9.35
C ALA A 44 11.65 19.85 -10.48
N ILE A 45 10.83 19.07 -11.21
CA ILE A 45 11.29 18.32 -12.39
C ILE A 45 11.78 19.30 -13.48
N GLY A 46 10.99 20.33 -13.79
CA GLY A 46 11.35 21.31 -14.82
C GLY A 46 12.62 22.09 -14.49
N GLU A 47 12.80 22.46 -13.23
CA GLU A 47 13.97 23.20 -12.74
C GLU A 47 15.19 22.32 -12.43
N ARG A 48 14.99 20.99 -12.44
CA ARG A 48 15.95 19.98 -11.97
C ARG A 48 16.38 20.27 -10.53
N ALA A 49 15.43 20.66 -9.70
CA ALA A 49 15.65 21.03 -8.31
C ALA A 49 15.63 19.78 -7.42
N VAL A 50 16.59 19.69 -6.50
CA VAL A 50 16.61 18.66 -5.47
C VAL A 50 15.61 19.04 -4.38
N CYS A 51 14.73 18.13 -4.01
CA CYS A 51 13.67 18.37 -3.02
C CYS A 51 13.90 17.58 -1.73
N GLU A 52 13.55 18.17 -0.60
CA GLU A 52 13.24 17.44 0.62
C GLU A 52 11.74 17.14 0.60
N VAL A 53 11.39 15.88 0.85
CA VAL A 53 10.02 15.37 0.74
C VAL A 53 9.66 14.63 2.01
N GLU A 54 8.52 14.98 2.58
CA GLU A 54 7.92 14.22 3.67
C GLU A 54 7.05 13.12 3.08
N TYR A 55 7.50 11.87 3.26
CA TYR A 55 6.84 10.70 2.70
C TYR A 55 6.39 9.75 3.80
N GLN A 56 5.11 9.38 3.79
CA GLN A 56 4.54 8.45 4.75
C GLN A 56 4.36 7.06 4.13
N THR A 57 5.16 6.09 4.59
CA THR A 57 4.96 4.69 4.19
C THR A 57 3.80 4.06 4.95
N LEU A 58 3.18 3.01 4.38
CA LEU A 58 2.10 2.28 5.07
C LEU A 58 2.55 1.62 6.39
N ALA A 59 3.84 1.35 6.53
CA ALA A 59 4.41 0.71 7.71
C ALA A 59 4.74 1.71 8.83
N GLU A 60 4.75 3.01 8.54
CA GLU A 60 5.23 4.04 9.46
C GLU A 60 4.09 4.94 9.93
N ALA A 61 4.00 5.11 11.25
CA ALA A 61 3.00 5.98 11.87
C ALA A 61 3.24 7.48 11.59
N ARG A 62 4.46 7.87 11.19
CA ARG A 62 4.83 9.25 10.90
C ARG A 62 5.57 9.37 9.57
N PRO A 63 5.35 10.44 8.80
CA PRO A 63 6.14 10.70 7.60
C PRO A 63 7.61 10.87 7.95
N ARG A 64 8.49 10.40 7.06
CA ARG A 64 9.92 10.66 7.14
C ARG A 64 10.33 11.64 6.05
N ARG A 65 11.25 12.53 6.40
CA ARG A 65 11.94 13.39 5.44
C ARG A 65 12.93 12.56 4.64
N ARG A 66 12.92 12.77 3.34
CA ARG A 66 13.83 12.15 2.38
C ARG A 66 14.24 13.15 1.33
N ARG A 67 15.43 13.00 0.77
CA ARG A 67 15.94 13.87 -0.28
C ARG A 67 15.85 13.19 -1.63
N PHE A 68 15.14 13.83 -2.55
CA PHE A 68 14.82 13.30 -3.87
C PHE A 68 15.36 14.18 -5.00
N ASP A 69 15.83 13.52 -6.05
CA ASP A 69 15.92 14.11 -7.38
C ASP A 69 14.69 13.67 -8.18
N PRO A 70 13.65 14.51 -8.30
CA PRO A 70 12.42 14.14 -8.97
C PRO A 70 12.66 14.02 -10.48
N LEU A 71 12.45 12.83 -11.06
CA LEU A 71 12.75 12.56 -12.47
C LEU A 71 11.50 12.68 -13.34
N ARG A 72 10.41 12.01 -12.94
CA ARG A 72 9.20 11.98 -13.77
C ARG A 72 7.94 11.64 -12.97
N LEU A 73 6.87 12.38 -13.25
CA LEU A 73 5.52 12.04 -12.82
C LEU A 73 4.84 11.14 -13.85
N PHE A 74 4.07 10.18 -13.39
CA PHE A 74 3.27 9.31 -14.25
C PHE A 74 2.07 8.75 -13.51
N GLN A 75 1.02 8.43 -14.27
CA GLN A 75 -0.18 7.79 -13.75
C GLN A 75 -0.15 6.29 -14.05
N ARG A 76 -0.54 5.46 -13.09
CA ARG A 76 -0.74 4.02 -13.30
C ARG A 76 -1.93 3.54 -12.48
N ALA A 77 -2.84 2.80 -13.12
CA ALA A 77 -4.16 2.50 -12.55
C ALA A 77 -4.86 3.80 -12.08
N GLU A 78 -5.28 3.87 -10.81
CA GLU A 78 -6.04 5.01 -10.26
C GLU A 78 -5.18 5.98 -9.44
N ALA A 79 -3.85 5.91 -9.53
CA ALA A 79 -2.96 6.74 -8.70
C ALA A 79 -1.84 7.41 -9.51
N TRP A 80 -1.35 8.52 -8.97
CA TRP A 80 -0.19 9.25 -9.46
C TRP A 80 1.08 8.84 -8.72
N TYR A 81 2.18 8.79 -9.47
CA TYR A 81 3.47 8.32 -9.01
C TYR A 81 4.60 9.23 -9.46
N LEU A 82 5.65 9.28 -8.64
CA LEU A 82 6.91 9.96 -8.90
C LEU A 82 8.02 8.93 -8.99
N ALA A 83 8.70 8.85 -10.13
CA ALA A 83 10.03 8.26 -10.18
C ALA A 83 11.06 9.30 -9.73
N ALA A 84 11.86 8.97 -8.72
CA ALA A 84 12.87 9.86 -8.17
C ALA A 84 14.11 9.09 -7.70
N HIS A 85 15.30 9.69 -7.86
CA HIS A 85 16.49 9.18 -7.21
C HIS A 85 16.44 9.54 -5.71
N CYS A 86 16.45 8.52 -4.86
CA CYS A 86 16.36 8.65 -3.41
C CYS A 86 17.76 8.66 -2.83
N HIS A 87 18.20 9.77 -2.26
CA HIS A 87 19.58 9.94 -1.79
C HIS A 87 19.92 9.00 -0.63
N GLU A 88 18.94 8.68 0.23
CA GLU A 88 19.13 7.74 1.34
C GLU A 88 19.29 6.29 0.88
N ASN A 89 18.87 5.98 -0.35
CA ASN A 89 18.95 4.64 -0.92
C ASN A 89 19.93 4.55 -2.09
N GLU A 90 20.47 5.68 -2.54
CA GLU A 90 21.38 5.79 -3.69
C GLU A 90 20.85 5.09 -4.96
N GLU A 91 19.53 5.10 -5.15
CA GLU A 91 18.88 4.44 -6.28
C GLU A 91 17.58 5.16 -6.69
N VAL A 92 17.15 4.93 -7.93
CA VAL A 92 15.85 5.41 -8.40
C VAL A 92 14.73 4.52 -7.88
N ARG A 93 13.81 5.13 -7.15
CA ARG A 93 12.62 4.51 -6.57
C ARG A 93 11.36 5.23 -7.06
N ILE A 94 10.22 4.60 -6.79
CA ILE A 94 8.92 5.18 -7.11
C ILE A 94 8.15 5.45 -5.82
N PHE A 95 7.52 6.61 -5.79
CA PHE A 95 6.75 7.11 -4.65
C PHE A 95 5.33 7.39 -5.12
N ARG A 96 4.34 7.04 -4.29
CA ARG A 96 2.96 7.47 -4.56
C ARG A 96 2.78 8.92 -4.12
N LEU A 97 2.13 9.71 -4.96
CA LEU A 97 1.94 11.13 -4.66
C LEU A 97 0.96 11.37 -3.51
N ASP A 98 -0.05 10.51 -3.37
CA ASP A 98 -1.03 10.56 -2.26
C ASP A 98 -0.41 10.29 -0.88
N ARG A 99 0.85 9.89 -0.82
CA ARG A 99 1.62 9.66 0.42
C ARG A 99 2.67 10.73 0.70
N ILE A 100 2.76 11.74 -0.17
CA ILE A 100 3.64 12.88 0.02
C ILE A 100 2.86 13.96 0.75
N THR A 101 3.30 14.30 1.95
CA THR A 101 2.63 15.30 2.81
C THR A 101 3.22 16.70 2.64
N ALA A 102 4.47 16.80 2.21
CA ALA A 102 5.15 18.07 1.93
C ALA A 102 6.30 17.90 0.94
N VAL A 103 6.57 18.94 0.15
CA VAL A 103 7.69 19.03 -0.81
C VAL A 103 8.33 20.41 -0.69
N GLU A 104 9.63 20.45 -0.40
CA GLU A 104 10.39 21.69 -0.25
C GLU A 104 11.67 21.64 -1.12
N PRO A 105 11.88 22.61 -2.04
CA PRO A 105 13.14 22.71 -2.78
C PRO A 105 14.31 23.00 -1.83
N THR A 106 15.41 22.26 -1.97
CA THR A 106 16.62 22.43 -1.14
C THR A 106 17.55 23.55 -1.64
N GLY A 107 17.22 24.17 -2.78
CA GLY A 107 18.10 25.10 -3.51
C GLY A 107 19.21 24.42 -4.33
N GLY A 108 19.41 23.11 -4.14
CA GLY A 108 20.30 22.30 -4.97
C GLY A 108 19.68 21.96 -6.32
N ARG A 109 20.54 21.68 -7.31
CA ARG A 109 20.13 21.13 -8.62
C ARG A 109 20.79 19.79 -8.85
N PHE A 110 20.10 18.89 -9.56
CA PHE A 110 20.64 17.60 -9.96
C PHE A 110 20.84 17.50 -11.46
N VAL A 111 21.68 16.57 -11.88
CA VAL A 111 21.82 16.16 -13.28
C VAL A 111 21.06 14.85 -13.44
N PRO A 112 20.00 14.80 -14.26
CA PRO A 112 19.28 13.56 -14.52
C PRO A 112 20.24 12.51 -15.10
N PRO A 113 20.05 11.20 -14.80
CA PRO A 113 20.83 10.15 -15.43
C PRO A 113 20.72 10.22 -16.95
N GLU A 114 21.85 10.13 -17.66
CA GLU A 114 21.84 10.03 -19.11
C GLU A 114 21.00 8.81 -19.52
N ASN A 115 19.99 9.03 -20.36
CA ASN A 115 19.09 8.00 -20.86
C ASN A 115 18.18 7.33 -19.81
N PHE A 116 17.75 8.04 -18.76
CA PHE A 116 16.67 7.52 -17.90
C PHE A 116 15.38 7.30 -18.71
N ASP A 117 15.10 6.04 -19.02
CA ASP A 117 13.86 5.61 -19.66
C ASP A 117 12.89 5.06 -18.61
N LEU A 118 11.81 5.81 -18.37
CA LEU A 118 10.75 5.40 -17.46
C LEU A 118 10.10 4.08 -17.91
N THR A 119 9.93 3.86 -19.21
CA THR A 119 9.32 2.65 -19.73
C THR A 119 10.19 1.43 -19.45
N ALA A 120 11.49 1.49 -19.78
CA ALA A 120 12.43 0.44 -19.43
C ALA A 120 12.55 0.21 -17.91
N PHE A 121 12.50 1.29 -17.12
CA PHE A 121 12.55 1.22 -15.66
C PHE A 121 11.33 0.54 -15.04
N LEU A 122 10.15 0.70 -15.65
CA LEU A 122 8.89 0.10 -15.19
C LEU A 122 8.67 -1.34 -15.69
N ALA A 123 9.39 -1.78 -16.73
CA ALA A 123 9.24 -3.10 -17.35
C ALA A 123 9.46 -4.27 -16.38
N ASP A 124 10.32 -4.10 -15.37
CA ASP A 124 10.62 -5.12 -14.34
C ASP A 124 9.65 -5.08 -13.12
N THR A 125 8.63 -4.20 -13.12
CA THR A 125 7.86 -3.82 -11.91
C THR A 125 6.37 -4.24 -12.00
N TRP A 126 6.01 -5.37 -11.38
CA TRP A 126 4.64 -5.90 -11.30
C TRP A 126 3.65 -4.84 -10.77
N THR A 127 3.95 -4.28 -9.60
CA THR A 127 3.44 -3.01 -9.09
C THR A 127 4.60 -2.23 -8.49
N ILE A 128 4.42 -0.91 -8.37
CA ILE A 128 5.43 0.15 -8.22
C ILE A 128 6.46 0.01 -7.07
N SER A 129 6.36 -1.03 -6.27
CA SER A 129 7.36 -1.38 -5.27
C SER A 129 8.53 -2.10 -5.94
N LYS A 130 9.68 -1.43 -6.04
CA LYS A 130 10.95 -2.11 -6.31
C LYS A 130 11.43 -2.80 -5.03
N GLY A 131 11.45 -4.13 -5.04
CA GLY A 131 12.42 -4.86 -4.24
C GLY A 131 13.54 -5.29 -5.17
N GLY A 132 14.78 -5.19 -4.69
CA GLY A 132 15.97 -5.57 -5.45
C GLY A 132 16.13 -7.08 -5.72
N GLY A 133 15.06 -7.87 -5.60
CA GLY A 133 15.07 -9.29 -5.92
C GLY A 133 14.78 -9.54 -7.39
N ARG A 134 15.12 -10.74 -7.88
CA ARG A 134 14.62 -11.28 -9.15
C ARG A 134 14.16 -12.70 -8.89
N PHE A 135 12.86 -12.93 -8.97
CA PHE A 135 12.25 -14.22 -8.69
C PHE A 135 11.55 -14.74 -9.94
N ASP A 136 11.91 -15.95 -10.33
CA ASP A 136 11.14 -16.73 -11.31
C ASP A 136 10.00 -17.41 -10.58
N VAL A 137 8.78 -16.97 -10.88
CA VAL A 137 7.55 -17.45 -10.27
C VAL A 137 6.84 -18.37 -11.24
N GLU A 138 6.32 -19.45 -10.69
CA GLU A 138 5.47 -20.38 -11.41
C GLU A 138 4.21 -20.69 -10.60
N LEU A 139 3.06 -20.53 -11.25
CA LEU A 139 1.74 -20.75 -10.71
C LEU A 139 0.96 -21.72 -11.59
N ARG A 140 0.00 -22.40 -10.97
CA ARG A 140 -1.06 -23.15 -11.65
C ARG A 140 -2.41 -22.55 -11.30
N PHE A 141 -3.15 -22.13 -12.31
CA PHE A 141 -4.53 -21.67 -12.18
C PHE A 141 -5.51 -22.76 -12.63
N ALA A 142 -6.61 -22.90 -11.91
CA ALA A 142 -7.68 -23.84 -12.24
C ALA A 142 -8.37 -23.48 -13.56
N ALA A 143 -8.96 -24.47 -14.22
CA ALA A 143 -9.62 -24.29 -15.52
C ALA A 143 -10.72 -23.24 -15.54
N ALA A 144 -11.41 -23.05 -14.41
CA ALA A 144 -12.43 -22.01 -14.24
C ALA A 144 -11.90 -20.58 -14.47
N LEU A 145 -10.60 -20.35 -14.29
CA LEU A 145 -9.97 -19.05 -14.50
C LEU A 145 -9.44 -18.85 -15.93
N ARG A 146 -9.53 -19.86 -16.82
CA ARG A 146 -9.01 -19.76 -18.19
C ARG A 146 -9.54 -18.53 -18.95
N PRO A 147 -10.86 -18.20 -18.95
CA PRO A 147 -11.36 -17.03 -19.68
C PRO A 147 -10.72 -15.71 -19.23
N LEU A 148 -10.35 -15.63 -17.93
CA LEU A 148 -9.70 -14.45 -17.36
C LEU A 148 -8.26 -14.30 -17.88
N PHE A 149 -7.55 -15.40 -18.13
CA PHE A 149 -6.14 -15.38 -18.50
C PHE A 149 -5.88 -15.47 -20.01
N GLU A 150 -6.82 -15.99 -20.79
CA GLU A 150 -6.64 -16.25 -22.23
C GLU A 150 -6.45 -14.97 -23.05
N HIS A 151 -7.08 -13.86 -22.65
CA HIS A 151 -7.02 -12.58 -23.37
C HIS A 151 -6.42 -11.43 -22.56
N SER A 152 -6.12 -11.64 -21.28
CA SER A 152 -5.53 -10.62 -20.41
C SER A 152 -4.01 -10.69 -20.45
N ARG A 153 -3.32 -9.56 -20.30
CA ARG A 153 -1.91 -9.54 -19.90
C ARG A 153 -1.76 -8.87 -18.55
N HIS A 154 -1.16 -9.56 -17.58
CA HIS A 154 -0.94 -9.05 -16.23
C HIS A 154 0.52 -8.61 -16.01
N HIS A 155 1.45 -9.16 -16.79
CA HIS A 155 2.86 -8.75 -16.75
C HIS A 155 3.52 -8.86 -18.14
N GLU A 156 4.57 -8.10 -18.37
CA GLU A 156 5.30 -8.12 -19.64
C GLU A 156 6.04 -9.44 -19.86
N THR A 157 6.72 -9.93 -18.81
CA THR A 157 7.46 -11.19 -18.84
C THR A 157 6.59 -12.43 -18.63
N GLU A 158 5.25 -12.29 -18.64
CA GLU A 158 4.38 -13.43 -18.40
C GLU A 158 4.39 -14.42 -19.56
N GLN A 159 4.35 -15.70 -19.21
CA GLN A 159 4.18 -16.81 -20.12
C GLN A 159 3.02 -17.66 -19.62
N LYS A 160 2.12 -18.01 -20.54
CA LYS A 160 0.92 -18.81 -20.24
C LYS A 160 0.92 -20.04 -21.12
N GLU A 161 0.79 -21.20 -20.47
CA GLU A 161 0.63 -22.48 -21.13
C GLU A 161 -0.68 -23.10 -20.66
N PHE A 162 -1.62 -23.27 -21.57
CA PHE A 162 -2.91 -23.87 -21.29
C PHE A 162 -2.83 -25.38 -21.52
N ALA A 163 -3.20 -26.15 -20.51
CA ALA A 163 -3.27 -27.60 -20.60
C ALA A 163 -4.62 -28.07 -21.19
N ALA A 164 -4.67 -29.32 -21.62
CA ALA A 164 -5.88 -29.93 -22.20
C ALA A 164 -7.05 -30.00 -21.20
N ASP A 165 -6.77 -30.05 -19.90
CA ASP A 165 -7.78 -30.01 -18.83
C ASP A 165 -8.34 -28.59 -18.57
N GLY A 166 -7.86 -27.60 -19.33
CA GLY A 166 -8.25 -26.20 -19.23
C GLY A 166 -7.47 -25.41 -18.17
N SER A 167 -6.63 -26.06 -17.35
CA SER A 167 -5.77 -25.36 -16.40
C SER A 167 -4.70 -24.52 -17.10
N CYS A 168 -4.18 -23.51 -16.40
CA CYS A 168 -3.15 -22.62 -16.93
C CYS A 168 -1.90 -22.68 -16.07
N ARG A 169 -0.77 -23.04 -16.67
CA ARG A 169 0.56 -22.85 -16.08
C ARG A 169 1.01 -21.43 -16.42
N TYR A 170 1.19 -20.62 -15.40
CA TYR A 170 1.57 -19.22 -15.51
C TYR A 170 2.98 -19.03 -14.96
N ARG A 171 3.89 -18.53 -15.79
CA ARG A 171 5.26 -18.18 -15.38
C ARG A 171 5.48 -16.69 -15.53
N VAL A 172 6.22 -16.11 -14.60
CA VAL A 172 6.56 -14.70 -14.65
C VAL A 172 7.82 -14.41 -13.85
N ARG A 173 8.53 -13.33 -14.22
CA ARG A 173 9.64 -12.81 -13.44
C ARG A 173 9.22 -11.55 -12.70
N VAL A 174 9.44 -11.52 -11.39
CA VAL A 174 9.04 -10.40 -10.51
C VAL A 174 10.18 -9.93 -9.62
N GLY A 175 10.12 -8.65 -9.22
CA GLY A 175 11.07 -8.05 -8.28
C GLY A 175 10.82 -8.40 -6.80
N GLN A 176 9.57 -8.71 -6.45
CA GLN A 176 9.13 -8.98 -5.06
C GLN A 176 8.05 -10.06 -5.00
N LEU A 177 8.04 -10.82 -3.90
CA LEU A 177 7.11 -11.92 -3.70
C LEU A 177 5.85 -11.51 -2.94
N GLU A 178 5.90 -10.44 -2.14
CA GLU A 178 4.79 -10.00 -1.30
C GLU A 178 3.59 -9.53 -2.12
N GLU A 179 3.84 -8.88 -3.26
CA GLU A 179 2.79 -8.35 -4.13
C GLU A 179 2.06 -9.46 -4.88
N ILE A 180 2.83 -10.35 -5.52
CA ILE A 180 2.25 -11.49 -6.23
C ILE A 180 1.54 -12.44 -5.25
N ALA A 181 1.99 -12.53 -3.99
CA ALA A 181 1.30 -13.30 -2.96
C ALA A 181 -0.10 -12.75 -2.66
N ARG A 182 -0.28 -11.43 -2.53
CA ARG A 182 -1.62 -10.81 -2.33
C ARG A 182 -2.53 -11.04 -3.54
N TRP A 183 -1.98 -10.92 -4.74
CA TRP A 183 -2.71 -11.20 -5.97
C TRP A 183 -3.20 -12.65 -6.02
N ILE A 184 -2.35 -13.60 -5.65
CA ILE A 184 -2.69 -15.04 -5.59
C ILE A 184 -3.82 -15.31 -4.58
N VAL A 185 -3.77 -14.71 -3.39
CA VAL A 185 -4.82 -14.88 -2.37
C VAL A 185 -6.19 -14.44 -2.88
N GLY A 186 -6.26 -13.42 -3.75
CA GLY A 186 -7.50 -12.98 -4.39
C GLY A 186 -8.22 -14.05 -5.21
N PHE A 187 -7.51 -15.07 -5.70
CA PHE A 187 -8.10 -16.20 -6.43
C PHE A 187 -8.49 -17.38 -5.51
N GLY A 188 -8.18 -17.29 -4.21
CA GLY A 188 -8.44 -18.35 -3.24
C GLY A 188 -7.84 -19.70 -3.68
N SER A 189 -8.65 -20.75 -3.59
CA SER A 189 -8.24 -22.13 -3.94
C SER A 189 -8.05 -22.38 -5.43
N ALA A 190 -8.41 -21.43 -6.30
CA ALA A 190 -8.25 -21.56 -7.75
C ALA A 190 -6.82 -21.25 -8.24
N ALA A 191 -5.93 -20.82 -7.37
CA ALA A 191 -4.51 -20.58 -7.66
C ALA A 191 -3.61 -21.44 -6.76
N THR A 192 -2.58 -22.04 -7.35
CA THR A 192 -1.56 -22.82 -6.62
C THR A 192 -0.18 -22.33 -6.98
N VAL A 193 0.64 -22.01 -5.98
CA VAL A 193 2.08 -21.72 -6.18
C VAL A 193 2.81 -23.03 -6.47
N ILE A 194 3.60 -23.06 -7.54
CA ILE A 194 4.54 -24.16 -7.82
C ILE A 194 5.94 -23.76 -7.31
N ALA A 195 6.40 -22.56 -7.66
CA ALA A 195 7.69 -22.01 -7.22
C ALA A 195 7.64 -20.46 -7.15
N PRO A 196 8.53 -19.82 -6.37
CA PRO A 196 9.46 -20.39 -5.40
C PRO A 196 8.78 -20.74 -4.06
N GLU A 197 9.47 -21.51 -3.20
CA GLU A 197 8.93 -21.89 -1.88
C GLU A 197 8.72 -20.68 -0.95
N ALA A 198 9.54 -19.65 -1.09
CA ALA A 198 9.36 -18.39 -0.40
C ALA A 198 8.00 -17.75 -0.73
N LEU A 199 7.54 -17.84 -1.98
CA LEU A 199 6.23 -17.34 -2.39
C LEU A 199 5.10 -18.18 -1.79
N ARG A 200 5.26 -19.51 -1.75
CA ARG A 200 4.29 -20.40 -1.10
C ARG A 200 4.11 -20.01 0.37
N THR A 201 5.22 -19.73 1.07
CA THR A 201 5.22 -19.31 2.46
C THR A 201 4.51 -17.97 2.65
N ALA A 202 4.79 -16.99 1.80
CA ALA A 202 4.13 -15.68 1.82
C ALA A 202 2.60 -15.81 1.59
N VAL A 203 2.17 -16.61 0.61
CA VAL A 203 0.74 -16.86 0.35
C VAL A 203 0.07 -17.54 1.54
N ARG A 204 0.71 -18.54 2.16
CA ARG A 204 0.16 -19.22 3.35
C ARG A 204 -0.01 -18.26 4.52
N SER A 205 0.99 -17.41 4.78
CA SER A 205 0.95 -16.43 5.86
C SER A 205 -0.18 -15.41 5.65
N LEU A 206 -0.30 -14.86 4.44
CA LEU A 206 -1.36 -13.92 4.09
C LEU A 206 -2.75 -14.57 4.20
N ALA A 207 -2.93 -15.76 3.63
CA ALA A 207 -4.21 -16.47 3.68
C ALA A 207 -4.63 -16.80 5.13
N ALA A 208 -3.69 -17.18 5.99
CA ALA A 208 -3.95 -17.41 7.40
C ALA A 208 -4.42 -16.12 8.11
N GLY A 209 -3.73 -15.00 7.89
CA GLY A 209 -4.15 -13.70 8.44
C GLY A 209 -5.53 -13.25 7.92
N THR A 210 -5.83 -13.49 6.64
CA THR A 210 -7.17 -13.24 6.08
C THR A 210 -8.22 -14.11 6.75
N LEU A 211 -7.95 -15.41 6.92
CA LEU A 211 -8.86 -16.33 7.59
C LEU A 211 -9.13 -15.88 9.03
N GLU A 212 -8.09 -15.59 9.81
CA GLU A 212 -8.22 -15.13 11.19
C GLU A 212 -9.06 -13.85 11.29
N ALA A 213 -8.76 -12.84 10.47
CA ALA A 213 -9.48 -11.57 10.46
C ALA A 213 -10.97 -11.70 10.12
N ASN A 214 -11.36 -12.75 9.38
CA ASN A 214 -12.74 -12.99 8.94
C ASN A 214 -13.41 -14.15 9.69
N SER A 215 -12.75 -14.77 10.67
CA SER A 215 -13.33 -15.87 11.46
C SER A 215 -14.18 -15.36 12.64
N ALA A 216 -13.97 -14.12 13.08
CA ALA A 216 -14.78 -13.48 14.10
C ALA A 216 -15.94 -12.69 13.46
N ALA A 217 -17.08 -12.61 14.16
CA ALA A 217 -18.16 -11.72 13.75
C ALA A 217 -17.66 -10.26 13.75
N PRO A 218 -18.01 -9.44 12.73
CA PRO A 218 -17.58 -8.05 12.68
C PRO A 218 -18.09 -7.31 13.93
N GLU A 219 -17.19 -6.60 14.61
CA GLU A 219 -17.57 -5.80 15.76
C GLU A 219 -18.56 -4.72 15.30
N PRO A 220 -19.72 -4.56 15.96
CA PRO A 220 -20.67 -3.53 15.57
C PRO A 220 -19.99 -2.17 15.64
N PRO A 221 -20.27 -1.26 14.68
CA PRO A 221 -19.65 0.05 14.67
C PRO A 221 -19.89 0.75 16.02
N PRO A 222 -18.89 1.47 16.56
CA PRO A 222 -19.02 2.11 17.85
C PRO A 222 -20.24 3.03 17.84
N LYS A 223 -21.13 2.85 18.82
CA LYS A 223 -22.31 3.72 18.97
C LYS A 223 -21.82 5.16 19.10
N GLY A 224 -22.04 5.97 18.07
CA GLY A 224 -21.71 7.38 18.06
C GLY A 224 -22.31 8.02 19.32
N ARG A 225 -21.47 8.71 20.10
CA ARG A 225 -21.96 9.53 21.22
C ARG A 225 -23.02 10.46 20.63
N GLY A 226 -24.27 10.25 21.03
CA GLY A 226 -25.41 11.03 20.55
C GLY A 226 -25.05 12.50 20.62
N ALA A 227 -25.13 13.17 19.47
CA ALA A 227 -25.01 14.61 19.39
C ALA A 227 -25.95 15.20 20.44
N ARG A 228 -25.36 15.78 21.49
CA ARG A 228 -26.09 16.48 22.53
C ARG A 228 -26.79 17.64 21.82
N ARG A 229 -28.10 17.51 21.57
CA ARG A 229 -28.93 18.60 21.04
C ARG A 229 -28.66 19.83 21.93
N PRO A 230 -28.28 21.00 21.37
CA PRO A 230 -28.16 22.20 22.17
C PRO A 230 -29.51 22.48 22.82
N GLY A 231 -29.53 22.51 24.15
CA GLY A 231 -30.74 22.77 24.93
C GLY A 231 -31.31 24.14 24.56
N ALA A 232 -32.61 24.16 24.33
CA ALA A 232 -33.40 25.37 24.12
C ALA A 232 -33.10 26.39 25.24
N GLY A 233 -32.61 27.57 24.84
CA GLY A 233 -32.41 28.70 25.72
C GLY A 233 -33.73 29.08 26.38
N ARG A 234 -33.79 28.93 27.71
CA ARG A 234 -34.82 29.55 28.54
C ARG A 234 -34.59 31.06 28.55
N THR A 235 -35.43 31.80 27.85
CA THR A 235 -35.59 33.25 28.05
C THR A 235 -36.16 33.49 29.45
N ARG A 236 -35.31 33.95 30.39
CA ARG A 236 -35.80 34.56 31.63
C ARG A 236 -36.27 35.96 31.30
N GLY A 237 -37.57 36.18 31.39
CA GLY A 237 -38.16 37.51 31.37
C GLY A 237 -37.79 38.27 32.63
N THR A 238 -37.21 39.45 32.45
CA THR A 238 -37.22 40.53 33.44
C THR A 238 -38.55 41.28 33.30
N ARG A 239 -39.44 41.08 34.28
CA ARG A 239 -40.55 42.00 34.55
C ARG A 239 -40.02 43.16 35.40
N ARG A 240 -40.46 44.37 35.00
CA ARG A 240 -40.69 45.62 35.75
C ARG A 240 -39.90 45.86 37.03
#